data_AF-A0A942L1W3-F1
#
_entry.id   AF-A0A942L1W3-F1
#
_cell.length_a   1.000
_cell.length_b   1.000
_cell.length_c   1.000
_cell.angle_alpha   90.00
_cell.angle_beta   90.00
_cell.angle_gamma   90.00
#
_symmetry.space_group_name_H-M   'P 1'
#
loop_
_entity.id
_entity.type
_entity.pdbx_description
1 polymer ?
#
loop_
_entity_poly.entity_id
_entity_poly.type
_entity_poly.pdbx_seq_one_letter_code
_entity_poly.pdbx_strand_id
1 'polypeptide(L)'
;MVGSNPHKYNHMVRSLYLLAIITAISLLAMILVLSIPADLGTPYEPLAATDSYNFDPWEMSLGRLHISFPKGGVMVGAFRRGELTAFVLIGEGTATFRGDAEERQFALTQAVIQGHPSEISILRGQTFIEASVHPEAMQTAARLLQTVAVDEPLLEVFGVRKVFLPRRGVKIVALFDQDGGKASYLQARRTSWRQPGEPEQVIPNPEAPLYPPHDQFLFSLAILSVMVAAVAAGIVFVTPVYEHWTYLEKPKIPLWLPVAVAFVHSVLEAYLNYLDLHQLVVVGWRVMVIAAVLWIADAQGNSFDFLGLRVRRLWNAFTTGVWAGILLFLCGSIALPDGIRVVEPLALVGQLLYVTVGVAVFQELLWRGLVQGAFRQRYGALTSIGLTTALAAVFSLAPALLSGTITTAVLIQSFFIVPLSAFVLGFVYERTHNIAAPLATTATVYLLPLVLYFY
;
A
#
# COMPACT_ATOMS: atom_id res chain seq x y z
N MET A 1 -31.11 -43.66 -25.65
CA MET A 1 -31.73 -42.32 -25.68
C MET A 1 -30.95 -41.42 -24.74
N VAL A 2 -30.06 -40.60 -25.30
CA VAL A 2 -29.29 -39.59 -24.55
C VAL A 2 -30.25 -38.42 -24.36
N GLY A 3 -30.75 -38.23 -23.13
CA GLY A 3 -31.55 -37.07 -22.79
C GLY A 3 -30.71 -35.82 -22.99
N SER A 4 -30.99 -35.07 -24.06
CA SER A 4 -30.46 -33.72 -24.24
C SER A 4 -31.01 -32.87 -23.11
N ASN A 5 -30.20 -32.65 -22.09
CA ASN A 5 -30.55 -31.82 -20.93
C ASN A 5 -30.93 -30.41 -21.45
N PRO A 6 -32.21 -29.98 -21.40
CA PRO A 6 -32.67 -28.73 -22.01
C PRO A 6 -32.18 -27.48 -21.27
N HIS A 7 -31.47 -27.65 -20.15
CA HIS A 7 -30.88 -26.56 -19.38
C HIS A 7 -29.46 -26.20 -19.83
N LYS A 8 -29.22 -26.19 -21.15
CA LYS A 8 -28.22 -25.28 -21.73
C LYS A 8 -28.80 -23.87 -21.57
N TYR A 9 -28.63 -23.31 -20.37
CA TYR A 9 -29.03 -21.95 -20.04
C TYR A 9 -28.61 -21.02 -21.18
N ASN A 10 -29.59 -20.32 -21.75
CA ASN A 10 -29.38 -19.36 -22.83
C ASN A 10 -28.25 -18.40 -22.41
N HIS A 11 -27.14 -18.39 -23.15
CA HIS A 11 -25.97 -17.57 -22.83
C HIS A 11 -26.35 -16.09 -22.64
N MET A 12 -27.36 -15.62 -23.37
CA MET A 12 -27.93 -14.29 -23.20
C MET A 12 -28.50 -14.07 -21.80
N VAL A 13 -29.27 -15.02 -21.26
CA VAL A 13 -29.86 -14.94 -19.93
C VAL A 13 -28.76 -14.91 -18.86
N ARG A 14 -27.71 -15.72 -19.01
CA ARG A 14 -26.55 -15.70 -18.10
C ARG A 14 -25.81 -14.36 -18.14
N SER A 15 -25.61 -13.79 -19.33
CA SER A 15 -24.98 -12.47 -19.48
C SER A 15 -25.84 -11.36 -18.90
N LEU A 16 -27.17 -11.42 -19.04
CA LEU A 16 -28.10 -10.46 -18.44
C LEU A 16 -28.07 -10.53 -16.90
N TYR A 17 -28.07 -11.73 -16.30
CA TYR A 17 -27.92 -11.88 -14.85
C TYR A 17 -26.58 -11.36 -14.35
N LEU A 18 -25.48 -11.66 -15.06
CA LEU A 18 -24.16 -11.14 -14.72
C LEU A 18 -24.14 -9.61 -14.80
N LEU A 19 -24.70 -9.02 -15.86
CA LEU A 19 -24.81 -7.57 -16.01
C LEU A 19 -25.60 -6.96 -14.86
N ALA A 20 -26.76 -7.52 -14.52
CA ALA A 20 -27.57 -7.04 -13.40
C ALA A 20 -26.82 -7.12 -12.06
N ILE A 21 -26.07 -8.20 -11.81
CA ILE A 21 -25.23 -8.35 -10.62
C ILE A 21 -24.11 -7.30 -10.61
N ILE A 22 -23.41 -7.10 -11.74
CA ILE A 22 -22.36 -6.07 -11.87
C ILE A 22 -22.95 -4.70 -11.56
N THR A 23 -24.08 -4.34 -12.18
CA THR A 23 -24.74 -3.06 -11.97
C THR A 23 -25.15 -2.88 -10.51
N ALA A 24 -25.71 -3.90 -9.87
CA ALA A 24 -26.08 -3.84 -8.46
C ALA A 24 -24.87 -3.65 -7.53
N ILE A 25 -23.78 -4.39 -7.77
CA ILE A 25 -22.53 -4.27 -6.99
C ILE A 25 -21.89 -2.90 -7.22
N SER A 26 -21.84 -2.41 -8.47
CA SER A 26 -21.32 -1.08 -8.79
C SER A 26 -22.14 0.04 -8.17
N LEU A 27 -23.48 -0.07 -8.18
CA LEU A 27 -24.37 0.89 -7.53
C LEU A 27 -24.16 0.88 -6.02
N LEU A 28 -24.01 -0.30 -5.40
CA LEU A 28 -23.71 -0.43 -3.99
C LEU A 28 -22.36 0.22 -3.65
N ALA A 29 -21.31 -0.04 -4.45
CA ALA A 29 -20.00 0.61 -4.28
C ALA A 29 -20.13 2.14 -4.34
N MET A 30 -20.87 2.66 -5.32
CA MET A 30 -21.09 4.09 -5.49
C MET A 30 -21.84 4.69 -4.31
N ILE A 31 -22.91 4.05 -3.83
CA ILE A 31 -23.66 4.49 -2.64
C ILE A 31 -22.74 4.52 -1.42
N LEU A 32 -21.93 3.47 -1.21
CA LEU A 32 -20.99 3.41 -0.10
C LEU A 32 -19.95 4.54 -0.19
N VAL A 33 -19.38 4.80 -1.37
CA VAL A 33 -18.42 5.91 -1.55
C VAL A 33 -19.06 7.26 -1.28
N LEU A 34 -20.27 7.52 -1.81
CA LEU A 34 -20.98 8.79 -1.64
C LEU A 34 -21.49 9.02 -0.21
N SER A 35 -21.72 7.94 0.55
CA SER A 35 -22.25 8.03 1.92
C SER A 35 -21.16 8.32 2.97
N ILE A 36 -19.89 8.38 2.58
CA ILE A 36 -18.78 8.48 3.53
C ILE A 36 -18.26 9.92 3.67
N PRO A 37 -18.08 10.40 4.92
CA PRO A 37 -17.33 11.62 5.18
C PRO A 37 -15.84 11.45 4.82
N ALA A 38 -15.48 12.03 3.67
CA ALA A 38 -14.22 12.65 3.25
C ALA A 38 -12.84 11.99 3.44
N ASP A 39 -12.64 10.86 4.12
CA ASP A 39 -11.27 10.33 4.26
C ASP A 39 -11.17 8.79 4.22
N LEU A 40 -11.09 8.24 3.01
CA LEU A 40 -10.72 6.84 2.72
C LEU A 40 -9.19 6.67 2.59
N GLY A 41 -8.46 7.57 3.24
CA GLY A 41 -7.03 7.80 3.01
C GLY A 41 -6.80 8.50 1.66
N THR A 42 -5.90 9.47 1.65
CA THR A 42 -5.49 10.17 0.42
C THR A 42 -4.26 9.46 -0.16
N PRO A 43 -4.14 9.37 -1.50
CA PRO A 43 -2.88 8.97 -2.12
C PRO A 43 -1.70 9.75 -1.52
N TYR A 44 -0.69 9.01 -1.05
CA TYR A 44 0.47 9.55 -0.37
C TYR A 44 1.25 10.44 -1.31
N GLU A 45 1.44 11.68 -0.88
CA GLU A 45 2.39 12.60 -1.47
C GLU A 45 3.42 13.01 -0.42
N PRO A 46 4.72 12.99 -0.77
CA PRO A 46 5.75 13.44 0.13
C PRO A 46 5.52 14.92 0.47
N LEU A 47 5.77 15.27 1.74
CA LEU A 47 5.67 16.65 2.20
C LEU A 47 6.74 17.50 1.49
N ALA A 48 6.30 18.56 0.83
CA ALA A 48 7.19 19.51 0.17
C ALA A 48 7.48 20.68 1.10
N ALA A 49 8.74 20.87 1.46
CA ALA A 49 9.20 22.07 2.15
C ALA A 49 9.36 23.20 1.12
N THR A 50 8.44 24.16 1.11
CA THR A 50 8.39 25.22 0.08
C THR A 50 8.76 26.59 0.63
N ASP A 51 8.35 26.89 1.86
CA ASP A 51 8.44 28.25 2.41
C ASP A 51 9.20 28.23 3.74
N SER A 52 10.05 29.23 3.97
CA SER A 52 10.71 29.46 5.26
C SER A 52 10.37 30.82 5.85
N TYR A 53 10.41 30.91 7.17
CA TYR A 53 10.06 32.10 7.93
C TYR A 53 10.95 32.19 9.17
N ASN A 54 11.29 33.40 9.58
CA ASN A 54 11.80 33.64 10.93
C ASN A 54 10.62 33.77 11.88
N PHE A 55 10.76 33.23 13.08
CA PHE A 55 9.78 33.40 14.15
C PHE A 55 10.46 33.90 15.42
N ASP A 56 9.79 34.82 16.11
CA ASP A 56 10.19 35.36 17.41
C ASP A 56 10.06 34.31 18.52
N PRO A 57 10.52 34.58 19.77
CA PRO A 57 10.32 33.66 20.89
C PRO A 57 8.89 33.14 20.96
N TRP A 58 8.75 31.81 20.92
CA TRP A 58 7.46 31.16 20.75
C TRP A 58 7.27 30.02 21.73
N GLU A 59 6.15 30.05 22.44
CA GLU A 59 5.69 28.99 23.30
C GLU A 59 4.35 28.45 22.80
N MET A 60 4.22 27.13 22.76
CA MET A 60 2.99 26.47 22.34
C MET A 60 2.64 25.32 23.28
N SER A 61 1.34 25.11 23.46
CA SER A 61 0.80 23.97 24.22
C SER A 61 -0.04 23.10 23.28
N LEU A 62 0.39 21.86 23.12
CA LEU A 62 -0.26 20.82 22.33
C LEU A 62 -0.78 19.76 23.29
N GLY A 63 -1.79 20.14 24.08
CA GLY A 63 -2.35 19.29 25.14
C GLY A 63 -1.37 19.06 26.29
N ARG A 64 -0.81 17.85 26.37
CA ARG A 64 0.16 17.47 27.42
C ARG A 64 1.60 17.82 27.08
N LEU A 65 1.87 18.24 25.85
CA LEU A 65 3.18 18.66 25.40
C LEU A 65 3.24 20.19 25.37
N HIS A 66 4.21 20.76 26.07
CA HIS A 66 4.54 22.19 25.98
C HIS A 66 5.89 22.34 25.29
N ILE A 67 5.99 23.20 24.29
CA ILE A 67 7.22 23.44 23.53
C ILE A 67 7.54 24.93 23.62
N SER A 68 8.77 25.27 23.99
CA SER A 68 9.25 26.65 24.12
C SER A 68 10.56 26.82 23.34
N PHE A 69 10.59 27.85 22.48
CA PHE A 69 11.75 28.33 21.75
C PHE A 69 12.07 29.76 22.21
N PRO A 70 12.83 29.94 23.30
CA PRO A 70 12.98 31.24 23.97
C PRO A 70 13.75 32.27 23.15
N LYS A 71 14.52 31.84 22.15
CA LYS A 71 15.29 32.72 21.25
C LYS A 71 14.64 32.87 19.86
N GLY A 72 13.48 32.26 19.62
CA GLY A 72 12.93 32.12 18.28
C GLY A 72 13.73 31.15 17.41
N GLY A 73 13.56 31.25 16.10
CA GLY A 73 14.25 30.39 15.14
C GLY A 73 13.72 30.50 13.71
N VAL A 74 13.92 29.44 12.94
CA VAL A 74 13.41 29.31 11.57
C VAL A 74 12.30 28.28 11.53
N MET A 75 11.17 28.65 10.95
CA MET A 75 10.04 27.77 10.66
C MET A 75 10.02 27.49 9.16
N VAL A 76 9.88 26.23 8.78
CA VAL A 76 9.70 25.80 7.39
C VAL A 76 8.32 25.18 7.24
N GLY A 77 7.49 25.76 6.37
CA GLY A 77 6.17 25.22 6.05
C GLY A 77 6.30 23.98 5.16
N ALA A 78 5.56 22.93 5.50
CA ALA A 78 5.52 21.70 4.74
C ALA A 78 4.10 21.45 4.20
N PHE A 79 4.01 21.32 2.89
CA PHE A 79 2.74 21.24 2.18
C PHE A 79 2.52 19.85 1.61
N ARG A 80 1.26 19.42 1.64
CA ARG A 80 0.76 18.24 0.92
C ARG A 80 -0.43 18.72 0.11
N ARG A 81 -0.45 18.48 -1.21
CA ARG A 81 -1.56 18.92 -2.07
C ARG A 81 -1.86 20.43 -2.01
N GLY A 82 -0.81 21.24 -1.85
CA GLY A 82 -0.94 22.69 -1.68
C GLY A 82 -1.50 23.14 -0.33
N GLU A 83 -1.86 22.22 0.57
CA GLU A 83 -2.31 22.54 1.93
C GLU A 83 -1.16 22.43 2.94
N LEU A 84 -1.08 23.39 3.86
CA LEU A 84 -0.11 23.38 4.95
C LEU A 84 -0.53 22.30 5.98
N THR A 85 0.13 21.14 5.95
CA THR A 85 -0.20 19.99 6.81
C THR A 85 0.82 19.77 7.92
N ALA A 86 2.01 20.37 7.80
CA ALA A 86 3.02 20.35 8.84
C ALA A 86 3.92 21.58 8.78
N PHE A 87 4.68 21.81 9.86
CA PHE A 87 5.81 22.73 9.84
C PHE A 87 6.98 22.13 10.61
N VAL A 88 8.18 22.51 10.19
CA VAL A 88 9.44 22.17 10.83
C VAL A 88 9.97 23.42 11.52
N LEU A 89 10.18 23.35 12.82
CA LEU A 89 10.83 24.38 13.61
C LEU A 89 12.28 24.01 13.80
N ILE A 90 13.17 24.98 13.62
CA ILE A 90 14.61 24.86 13.78
C ILE A 90 15.05 25.99 14.70
N GLY A 91 15.50 25.65 15.91
CA GLY A 91 15.92 26.58 16.94
C GLY A 91 16.16 25.88 18.26
N GLU A 92 16.95 26.47 19.15
CA GLU A 92 17.17 25.92 20.49
C GLU A 92 15.90 26.08 21.33
N GLY A 93 15.40 24.98 21.87
CA GLY A 93 14.19 24.96 22.67
C GLY A 93 14.14 23.84 23.69
N THR A 94 13.04 23.80 24.40
CA THR A 94 12.72 22.72 25.35
C THR A 94 11.30 22.25 25.12
N ALA A 95 11.12 20.93 25.17
CA ALA A 95 9.81 20.31 25.21
C ALA A 95 9.59 19.73 26.60
N THR A 96 8.43 19.99 27.16
CA THR A 96 8.02 19.49 28.47
C THR A 96 6.75 18.68 28.30
N PHE A 97 6.86 17.37 28.53
CA PHE A 97 5.72 16.44 28.51
C PHE A 97 5.19 16.24 29.92
N ARG A 98 3.90 16.51 30.13
CA ARG A 98 3.21 16.31 31.40
C ARG A 98 2.47 14.98 31.43
N GLY A 99 3.13 13.98 31.99
CA GLY A 99 2.52 12.69 32.33
C GLY A 99 1.55 12.81 33.52
N ASP A 100 0.92 11.71 33.91
CA ASP A 100 0.00 11.69 35.06
C ASP A 100 0.72 11.84 36.42
N ALA A 101 2.00 11.42 36.50
CA ALA A 101 2.78 11.43 37.74
C ALA A 101 4.14 12.13 37.61
N GLU A 102 4.63 12.35 36.39
CA GLU A 102 5.97 12.88 36.12
C GLU A 102 5.93 13.88 34.99
N GLU A 103 6.74 14.93 35.11
CA GLU A 103 7.02 15.89 34.05
C GLU A 103 8.40 15.55 33.47
N ARG A 104 8.46 15.38 32.14
CA ARG A 104 9.71 15.05 31.44
C ARG A 104 10.11 16.20 30.54
N GLN A 105 11.38 16.53 30.57
CA GLN A 105 11.95 17.57 29.72
C GLN A 105 12.87 16.98 28.67
N PHE A 106 12.78 17.52 27.46
CA PHE A 106 13.60 17.14 26.32
C PHE A 106 14.16 18.43 25.70
N ALA A 107 15.48 18.58 25.71
CA ALA A 107 16.14 19.66 24.98
C ALA A 107 16.05 19.35 23.48
N LEU A 108 15.59 20.32 22.70
CA LEU A 108 15.39 20.13 21.26
C LEU A 108 16.07 21.23 20.47
N THR A 109 16.50 20.88 19.27
CA THR A 109 16.89 21.85 18.24
C THR A 109 15.93 21.90 17.07
N GLN A 110 15.14 20.84 16.90
CA GLN A 110 14.24 20.70 15.78
C GLN A 110 12.93 20.06 16.24
N ALA A 111 11.82 20.52 15.69
CA ALA A 111 10.49 19.93 15.91
C ALA A 111 9.71 19.86 14.60
N VAL A 112 9.14 18.70 14.30
CA VAL A 112 8.20 18.51 13.19
C VAL A 112 6.81 18.38 13.80
N ILE A 113 5.91 19.30 13.49
CA ILE A 113 4.54 19.30 13.99
C ILE A 113 3.60 19.07 12.81
N GLN A 114 2.84 17.98 12.86
CA GLN A 114 1.83 17.62 11.88
C GLN A 114 0.43 17.60 12.51
N GLY A 115 -0.57 17.95 11.71
CA GLY A 115 -1.96 17.99 12.17
C GLY A 115 -2.91 18.34 11.04
N HIS A 116 -4.17 18.56 11.40
CA HIS A 116 -5.18 18.99 10.42
C HIS A 116 -4.81 20.37 9.82
N PRO A 117 -4.96 20.59 8.49
CA PRO A 117 -4.52 21.83 7.83
C PRO A 117 -5.01 23.13 8.49
N SER A 118 -6.29 23.14 8.89
CA SER A 118 -6.88 24.30 9.57
C SER A 118 -6.23 24.60 10.93
N GLU A 119 -5.84 23.58 11.69
CA GLU A 119 -5.25 23.78 13.02
C GLU A 119 -3.78 24.15 12.92
N ILE A 120 -3.08 23.59 11.92
CA ILE A 120 -1.70 23.97 11.62
C ILE A 120 -1.64 25.44 11.17
N SER A 121 -2.59 25.86 10.34
CA SER A 121 -2.71 27.26 9.92
C SER A 121 -2.98 28.21 11.11
N ILE A 122 -3.79 27.78 12.08
CA ILE A 122 -4.04 28.54 13.32
C ILE A 122 -2.77 28.62 14.16
N LEU A 123 -2.06 27.51 14.38
CA LEU A 123 -0.81 27.48 15.13
C LEU A 123 0.22 28.44 14.52
N ARG A 124 0.36 28.42 13.19
CA ARG A 124 1.23 29.36 12.47
C ARG A 124 0.90 30.83 12.76
N GLY A 125 -0.39 31.16 12.91
CA GLY A 125 -0.86 32.53 13.18
C GLY A 125 -0.69 33.02 14.62
N GLN A 126 -0.21 32.18 15.54
CA GLN A 126 -0.03 32.55 16.95
C GLN A 126 1.28 33.28 17.25
N THR A 127 2.20 33.34 16.29
CA THR A 127 3.49 34.01 16.44
C THR A 127 3.71 35.01 15.30
N PHE A 128 4.59 35.97 15.53
CA PHE A 128 5.03 36.86 14.48
C PHE A 128 5.98 36.09 13.55
N ILE A 129 5.66 36.09 12.26
CA ILE A 129 6.44 35.42 11.23
C ILE A 129 6.85 36.42 10.16
N GLU A 130 8.15 36.47 9.89
CA GLU A 130 8.70 37.24 8.78
C GLU A 130 9.16 36.28 7.69
N ALA A 131 8.65 36.47 6.47
CA ALA A 131 9.08 35.67 5.33
C ALA A 131 10.58 35.85 5.10
N SER A 132 11.32 34.75 5.11
CA SER A 132 12.76 34.74 4.96
C SER A 132 13.17 33.55 4.10
N VAL A 133 14.29 33.63 3.38
CA VAL A 133 14.77 32.53 2.54
C VAL A 133 15.98 31.88 3.21
N HIS A 134 15.78 30.68 3.75
CA HIS A 134 16.83 29.88 4.40
C HIS A 134 17.01 28.54 3.68
N PRO A 135 17.83 28.46 2.63
CA PRO A 135 18.00 27.24 1.84
C PRO A 135 18.49 26.03 2.67
N GLU A 136 19.38 26.27 3.64
CA GLU A 136 19.90 25.24 4.54
C GLU A 136 18.81 24.69 5.49
N ALA A 137 17.94 25.58 5.98
CA ALA A 137 16.78 25.20 6.80
C ALA A 137 15.79 24.35 5.98
N MET A 138 15.54 24.72 4.73
CA MET A 138 14.69 23.94 3.83
C MET A 138 15.25 22.55 3.54
N GLN A 139 16.55 22.42 3.29
CA GLN A 139 17.20 21.11 3.11
C GLN A 139 17.17 20.26 4.38
N THR A 140 17.33 20.88 5.54
CA THR A 140 17.23 20.21 6.84
C THR A 140 15.80 19.75 7.10
N ALA A 141 14.80 20.61 6.84
CA ALA A 141 13.39 20.28 6.92
C ALA A 141 13.02 19.12 5.96
N ALA A 142 13.48 19.16 4.71
CA ALA A 142 13.22 18.09 3.75
C ALA A 142 13.75 16.72 4.23
N ARG A 143 14.95 16.69 4.83
CA ARG A 143 15.51 15.47 5.43
C ARG A 143 14.69 14.99 6.63
N LEU A 144 14.32 15.89 7.55
CA LEU A 144 13.51 15.55 8.72
C LEU A 144 12.12 15.03 8.33
N LEU A 145 11.47 15.65 7.35
CA LEU A 145 10.17 15.22 6.85
C LEU A 145 10.22 13.81 6.26
N GLN A 146 11.32 13.44 5.58
CA GLN A 146 11.53 12.05 5.12
C GLN A 146 11.69 11.08 6.30
N THR A 147 12.40 11.48 7.36
CA THR A 147 12.55 10.65 8.57
C THR A 147 11.22 10.45 9.32
N VAL A 148 10.37 11.47 9.37
CA VAL A 148 9.06 11.39 10.06
C VAL A 148 8.00 10.69 9.20
N ALA A 149 8.09 10.77 7.88
CA ALA A 149 7.16 10.08 6.96
C ALA A 149 7.13 8.56 7.17
N VAL A 150 8.21 7.97 7.70
CA VAL A 150 8.28 6.54 8.06
C VAL A 150 7.28 6.16 9.15
N ASP A 151 6.88 7.12 10.00
CA ASP A 151 5.96 6.88 11.11
C ASP A 151 4.48 7.10 10.71
N GLU A 152 4.21 7.56 9.48
CA GLU A 152 2.83 7.73 9.03
C GLU A 152 2.17 6.36 8.82
N PRO A 153 0.87 6.19 9.19
CA PRO A 153 0.14 4.96 8.95
C PRO A 153 -0.14 4.82 7.44
N LEU A 154 0.81 4.22 6.73
CA LEU A 154 0.71 3.97 5.30
C LEU A 154 -0.02 2.66 5.04
N LEU A 155 -0.96 2.68 4.10
CA LEU A 155 -1.65 1.51 3.58
C LEU A 155 -1.42 1.43 2.07
N GLU A 156 -0.90 0.32 1.56
CA GLU A 156 -0.67 0.14 0.12
C GLU A 156 -1.83 -0.62 -0.52
N VAL A 157 -2.73 0.09 -1.19
CA VAL A 157 -3.91 -0.49 -1.83
C VAL A 157 -3.71 -0.52 -3.34
N PHE A 158 -3.52 -1.72 -3.90
CA PHE A 158 -3.28 -1.93 -5.33
C PHE A 158 -2.21 -0.96 -5.89
N GLY A 159 -1.00 -1.00 -5.32
CA GLY A 159 0.13 -0.16 -5.74
C GLY A 159 0.02 1.32 -5.35
N VAL A 160 -1.14 1.78 -4.87
CA VAL A 160 -1.32 3.15 -4.37
C VAL A 160 -1.06 3.18 -2.88
N ARG A 161 0.01 3.87 -2.47
CA ARG A 161 0.24 4.18 -1.06
C ARG A 161 -0.77 5.22 -0.62
N LYS A 162 -1.48 4.96 0.48
CA LYS A 162 -2.42 5.87 1.11
C LYS A 162 -1.90 6.30 2.46
N VAL A 163 -2.12 7.56 2.77
CA VAL A 163 -1.90 8.14 4.09
C VAL A 163 -3.24 8.59 4.65
N PHE A 164 -3.43 8.38 5.94
CA PHE A 164 -4.58 8.93 6.67
C PHE A 164 -4.13 10.22 7.31
N LEU A 165 -4.73 11.35 6.92
CA LEU A 165 -4.37 12.63 7.49
C LEU A 165 -4.88 12.73 8.94
N PRO A 166 -4.14 13.42 9.83
CA PRO A 166 -4.62 13.69 11.18
C PRO A 166 -5.95 14.46 11.14
N ARG A 167 -6.99 13.91 11.78
CA ARG A 167 -8.25 14.63 11.99
C ARG A 167 -8.04 15.80 12.95
N ARG A 168 -8.98 16.75 12.98
CA ARG A 168 -9.00 17.83 13.99
C ARG A 168 -8.91 17.23 15.40
N GLY A 169 -8.02 17.78 16.23
CA GLY A 169 -7.71 17.26 17.57
C GLY A 169 -6.64 16.17 17.61
N VAL A 170 -6.15 15.68 16.46
CA VAL A 170 -4.98 14.79 16.38
C VAL A 170 -3.73 15.64 16.13
N LYS A 171 -2.70 15.46 16.96
CA LYS A 171 -1.37 16.07 16.77
C LYS A 171 -0.30 15.00 16.72
N ILE A 172 0.59 15.09 15.74
CA ILE A 172 1.77 14.25 15.65
C ILE A 172 2.98 15.17 15.74
N VAL A 173 3.85 14.95 16.70
CA VAL A 173 5.04 15.77 16.91
C VAL A 173 6.25 14.86 17.01
N ALA A 174 7.28 15.15 16.22
CA ALA A 174 8.59 14.54 16.34
C ALA A 174 9.59 15.62 16.76
N LEU A 175 10.35 15.36 17.81
CA LEU A 175 11.31 16.27 18.41
C LEU A 175 12.71 15.68 18.25
N PHE A 176 13.69 16.51 17.94
CA PHE A 176 15.07 16.09 17.74
C PHE A 176 16.02 16.97 18.54
N ASP A 177 16.97 16.34 19.22
CA ASP A 177 18.06 17.01 19.95
C ASP A 177 19.29 17.27 19.05
N GLN A 178 20.39 17.77 19.62
CA GLN A 178 21.64 18.03 18.88
C GLN A 178 22.37 16.76 18.47
N ASP A 179 22.19 15.67 19.21
CA ASP A 179 22.87 14.38 19.02
C ASP A 179 22.10 13.44 18.08
N GLY A 180 20.95 13.90 17.57
CA GLY A 180 20.06 13.12 16.70
C GLY A 180 19.11 12.20 17.46
N GLY A 181 19.02 12.31 18.79
CA GLY A 181 18.01 11.66 19.59
C GLY A 181 16.62 12.16 19.19
N LYS A 182 15.68 11.21 19.04
CA LYS A 182 14.31 11.46 18.58
C LYS A 182 13.32 11.15 19.69
N ALA A 183 12.55 12.15 20.10
CA ALA A 183 11.35 11.94 20.91
C ALA A 183 10.09 12.06 20.03
N SER A 184 9.10 11.21 20.23
CA SER A 184 7.84 11.25 19.51
C SER A 184 6.65 11.43 20.45
N TYR A 185 5.72 12.26 20.01
CA TYR A 185 4.48 12.56 20.69
C TYR A 185 3.30 12.40 19.73
N LEU A 186 2.33 11.57 20.10
CA LEU A 186 1.08 11.41 19.38
C LEU A 186 -0.07 11.76 20.32
N GLN A 187 -0.78 12.85 20.03
CA GLN A 187 -2.04 13.18 20.68
C GLN A 187 -3.19 12.62 19.85
N ALA A 188 -3.80 11.56 20.35
CA ALA A 188 -5.05 11.01 19.85
C ALA A 188 -5.86 10.50 21.04
N ARG A 189 -6.80 9.59 20.81
CA ARG A 189 -7.52 8.88 21.89
C ARG A 189 -6.59 8.23 22.92
N ARG A 190 -5.35 7.97 22.54
CA ARG A 190 -4.23 7.70 23.43
C ARG A 190 -3.15 8.73 23.14
N THR A 191 -2.63 9.34 24.20
CA THR A 191 -1.45 10.19 24.13
C THR A 191 -0.23 9.31 24.35
N SER A 192 0.62 9.15 23.35
CA SER A 192 1.89 8.44 23.52
C SER A 192 3.08 9.39 23.52
N TRP A 193 4.05 9.09 24.39
CA TRP A 193 5.35 9.75 24.47
C TRP A 193 6.44 8.68 24.46
N ARG A 194 7.41 8.84 23.57
CA ARG A 194 8.58 7.97 23.49
C ARG A 194 9.83 8.81 23.36
N GLN A 195 10.80 8.57 24.23
CA GLN A 195 12.11 9.23 24.23
C GLN A 195 13.22 8.16 24.13
N PRO A 196 14.40 8.48 23.57
CA PRO A 196 15.49 7.52 23.48
C PRO A 196 15.90 7.01 24.87
N GLY A 197 16.02 5.69 25.02
CA GLY A 197 16.42 5.05 26.28
C GLY A 197 15.29 4.86 27.31
N GLU A 198 14.09 5.36 27.04
CA GLU A 198 12.94 5.24 27.96
C GLU A 198 11.80 4.39 27.36
N PRO A 199 11.02 3.68 28.20
CA PRO A 199 9.83 2.99 27.74
C PRO A 199 8.76 3.99 27.27
N GLU A 200 8.00 3.61 26.24
CA GLU A 200 6.88 4.41 25.74
C GLU A 200 5.81 4.55 26.82
N GLN A 201 5.42 5.80 27.12
CA GLN A 201 4.33 6.10 28.03
C GLN A 201 3.06 6.33 27.22
N VAL A 202 1.98 5.63 27.58
CA VAL A 202 0.69 5.72 26.90
C VAL A 202 -0.38 6.12 27.89
N ILE A 203 -1.00 7.28 27.68
CA ILE A 203 -2.01 7.85 28.56
C ILE A 203 -3.35 7.92 27.80
N PRO A 204 -4.46 7.40 28.35
CA PRO A 204 -5.76 7.51 27.70
C PRO A 204 -6.22 8.97 27.63
N ASN A 205 -6.77 9.39 26.49
CA ASN A 205 -7.38 10.69 26.27
C ASN A 205 -8.74 10.49 25.57
N PRO A 206 -9.81 10.16 26.32
CA PRO A 206 -11.08 9.70 25.74
C PRO A 206 -11.79 10.76 24.89
N GLU A 207 -11.48 12.05 25.07
CA GLU A 207 -12.06 13.17 24.34
C GLU A 207 -11.45 13.37 22.95
N ALA A 208 -10.22 12.91 22.74
CA ALA A 208 -9.54 13.03 21.47
C ALA A 208 -10.02 11.97 20.45
N PRO A 209 -10.03 12.31 19.16
CA PRO A 209 -10.38 11.36 18.11
C PRO A 209 -9.41 10.17 18.08
N LEU A 210 -9.94 9.04 17.65
CA LEU A 210 -9.12 7.85 17.39
C LEU A 210 -8.23 8.09 16.16
N TYR A 211 -6.94 7.78 16.29
CA TYR A 211 -6.00 7.84 15.18
C TYR A 211 -5.02 6.66 15.26
N PRO A 212 -4.82 5.91 14.16
CA PRO A 212 -5.56 6.04 12.91
C PRO A 212 -7.02 5.53 13.06
N PRO A 213 -7.99 6.03 12.28
CA PRO A 213 -9.42 5.82 12.50
C PRO A 213 -9.89 4.39 12.13
N HIS A 214 -10.05 3.51 13.12
CA HIS A 214 -10.44 2.09 12.96
C HIS A 214 -11.75 1.88 12.19
N ASP A 215 -12.75 2.73 12.43
CA ASP A 215 -14.03 2.72 11.73
C ASP A 215 -13.84 2.98 10.23
N GLN A 216 -13.08 4.01 9.87
CA GLN A 216 -12.77 4.32 8.47
C GLN A 216 -12.04 3.19 7.76
N PHE A 217 -11.13 2.47 8.43
CA PHE A 217 -10.48 1.30 7.83
C PHE A 217 -11.48 0.19 7.46
N LEU A 218 -12.37 -0.20 8.38
CA LEU A 218 -13.34 -1.26 8.11
C LEU A 218 -14.30 -0.88 6.97
N PHE A 219 -14.72 0.39 6.92
CA PHE A 219 -15.53 0.89 5.81
C PHE A 219 -14.74 0.96 4.50
N SER A 220 -13.47 1.37 4.52
CA SER A 220 -12.61 1.39 3.34
C SER A 220 -12.43 -0.01 2.77
N LEU A 221 -12.25 -1.00 3.65
CA LEU A 221 -12.19 -2.41 3.29
C LEU A 221 -13.49 -2.93 2.68
N ALA A 222 -14.63 -2.52 3.22
CA ALA A 222 -15.94 -2.88 2.67
C ALA A 222 -16.11 -2.32 1.24
N ILE A 223 -15.82 -1.03 1.03
CA ILE A 223 -15.85 -0.41 -0.30
C ILE A 223 -14.91 -1.12 -1.25
N LEU A 224 -13.66 -1.34 -0.84
CA LEU A 224 -12.66 -1.99 -1.67
C LEU A 224 -13.12 -3.38 -2.09
N SER A 225 -13.70 -4.14 -1.16
CA SER A 225 -14.22 -5.49 -1.42
C SER A 225 -15.35 -5.47 -2.45
N VAL A 226 -16.28 -4.51 -2.35
CA VAL A 226 -17.38 -4.34 -3.31
C VAL A 226 -16.85 -3.90 -4.68
N MET A 227 -15.92 -2.95 -4.72
CA MET A 227 -15.30 -2.51 -5.97
C MET A 227 -14.54 -3.64 -6.66
N VAL A 228 -13.78 -4.43 -5.91
CA VAL A 228 -13.10 -5.61 -6.44
C VAL A 228 -14.07 -6.68 -6.92
N ALA A 229 -15.17 -6.91 -6.20
CA ALA A 229 -16.22 -7.81 -6.67
C ALA A 229 -16.80 -7.32 -8.01
N ALA A 230 -16.98 -6.00 -8.19
CA ALA A 230 -17.40 -5.42 -9.46
C ALA A 230 -16.35 -5.64 -10.57
N VAL A 231 -15.05 -5.48 -10.27
CA VAL A 231 -13.96 -5.77 -11.22
C VAL A 231 -13.95 -7.24 -11.63
N ALA A 232 -14.03 -8.16 -10.66
CA ALA A 232 -14.09 -9.60 -10.92
C ALA A 232 -15.31 -9.97 -11.77
N ALA A 233 -16.47 -9.38 -11.46
CA ALA A 233 -17.69 -9.58 -12.23
C ALA A 233 -17.59 -9.00 -13.66
N GLY A 234 -16.99 -7.82 -13.82
CA GLY A 234 -16.67 -7.24 -15.13
C GLY A 234 -15.73 -8.12 -15.95
N ILE A 235 -14.71 -8.71 -15.33
CA ILE A 235 -13.83 -9.68 -15.97
C ILE A 235 -14.64 -10.90 -16.43
N VAL A 236 -15.54 -11.44 -15.61
CA VAL A 236 -16.42 -12.57 -16.00
C VAL A 236 -17.22 -12.23 -17.25
N PHE A 237 -17.74 -11.00 -17.33
CA PHE A 237 -18.55 -10.53 -18.43
C PHE A 237 -17.77 -10.39 -19.75
N VAL A 238 -16.56 -9.83 -19.69
CA VAL A 238 -15.75 -9.54 -20.91
C VAL A 238 -14.99 -10.77 -21.41
N THR A 239 -14.63 -11.70 -20.52
CA THR A 239 -13.85 -12.87 -20.91
C THR A 239 -14.78 -14.04 -21.26
N PRO A 240 -14.59 -14.72 -22.41
CA PRO A 240 -15.38 -15.90 -22.76
C PRO A 240 -15.09 -17.08 -21.82
N VAL A 241 -16.10 -17.92 -21.56
CA VAL A 241 -15.92 -19.17 -20.80
C VAL A 241 -15.20 -20.19 -21.68
N TYR A 242 -13.95 -20.49 -21.37
CA TYR A 242 -13.23 -21.56 -22.05
C TYR A 242 -13.53 -22.90 -21.35
N GLU A 243 -14.50 -23.64 -21.89
CA GLU A 243 -15.06 -24.87 -21.29
C GLU A 243 -14.20 -26.14 -21.47
N HIS A 244 -13.08 -26.10 -22.18
CA HIS A 244 -12.27 -27.30 -22.44
C HIS A 244 -11.03 -27.37 -21.55
N TRP A 245 -11.19 -28.07 -20.41
CA TRP A 245 -10.09 -28.65 -19.65
C TRP A 245 -10.14 -30.16 -19.81
N THR A 246 -9.37 -30.69 -20.76
CA THR A 246 -8.92 -32.07 -20.66
C THR A 246 -7.99 -32.16 -19.46
N TYR A 247 -8.36 -33.02 -18.50
CA TYR A 247 -7.63 -33.34 -17.29
C TYR A 247 -6.12 -33.25 -17.50
N LEU A 248 -5.48 -32.24 -16.87
CA LEU A 248 -4.03 -32.22 -16.74
C LEU A 248 -3.62 -33.52 -16.04
N GLU A 249 -2.59 -34.18 -16.57
CA GLU A 249 -1.98 -35.34 -15.94
C GLU A 249 -1.69 -35.08 -14.46
N LYS A 250 -1.74 -36.13 -13.63
CA LYS A 250 -1.51 -36.01 -12.19
C LYS A 250 -0.20 -35.26 -11.92
N PRO A 251 -0.17 -34.36 -10.91
CA PRO A 251 1.01 -33.59 -10.57
C PRO A 251 2.18 -34.52 -10.26
N LYS A 252 3.33 -34.31 -10.92
CA LYS A 252 4.59 -35.03 -10.62
C LYS A 252 5.33 -34.45 -9.41
N ILE A 253 5.10 -33.18 -9.07
CA ILE A 253 5.76 -32.52 -7.93
C ILE A 253 4.95 -32.74 -6.64
N PRO A 254 5.62 -33.01 -5.51
CA PRO A 254 4.95 -32.91 -4.22
C PRO A 254 4.57 -31.46 -3.89
N LEU A 255 3.39 -31.28 -3.32
CA LEU A 255 2.80 -29.97 -3.04
C LEU A 255 3.64 -29.10 -2.09
N TRP A 256 4.45 -29.70 -1.22
CA TRP A 256 5.29 -28.97 -0.28
C TRP A 256 6.37 -28.14 -0.98
N LEU A 257 6.83 -28.53 -2.18
CA LEU A 257 7.95 -27.85 -2.84
C LEU A 257 7.57 -26.42 -3.30
N PRO A 258 6.48 -26.18 -4.07
CA PRO A 258 6.00 -24.84 -4.36
C PRO A 258 5.80 -23.95 -3.14
N VAL A 259 5.22 -24.53 -2.07
CA VAL A 259 4.94 -23.82 -0.82
C VAL A 259 6.24 -23.43 -0.12
N ALA A 260 7.22 -24.34 -0.07
CA ALA A 260 8.53 -24.07 0.51
C ALA A 260 9.28 -22.98 -0.26
N VAL A 261 9.25 -23.00 -1.60
CA VAL A 261 9.87 -21.96 -2.43
C VAL A 261 9.24 -20.59 -2.15
N ALA A 262 7.90 -20.51 -2.10
CA ALA A 262 7.21 -19.25 -1.79
C ALA A 262 7.49 -18.77 -0.35
N PHE A 263 7.61 -19.68 0.62
CA PHE A 263 7.94 -19.36 2.00
C PHE A 263 9.37 -18.81 2.12
N VAL A 264 10.35 -19.53 1.58
CA VAL A 264 11.77 -19.11 1.58
C VAL A 264 11.92 -17.76 0.90
N HIS A 265 11.22 -17.56 -0.23
CA HIS A 265 11.22 -16.27 -0.89
C HIS A 265 10.68 -15.15 0.02
N SER A 266 9.53 -15.36 0.68
CA SER A 266 8.90 -14.32 1.51
C SER A 266 9.78 -13.94 2.71
N VAL A 267 10.41 -14.93 3.35
CA VAL A 267 11.37 -14.72 4.44
C VAL A 267 12.62 -14.01 3.94
N LEU A 268 13.16 -14.42 2.78
CA LEU A 268 14.37 -13.80 2.25
C LEU A 268 14.10 -12.38 1.77
N GLU A 269 12.97 -12.10 1.11
CA GLU A 269 12.60 -10.74 0.70
C GLU A 269 12.44 -9.83 1.91
N ALA A 270 11.80 -10.30 2.98
CA ALA A 270 11.76 -9.60 4.25
C ALA A 270 13.16 -9.28 4.79
N TYR A 271 14.07 -10.27 4.77
CA TYR A 271 15.43 -10.10 5.24
C TYR A 271 16.26 -9.15 4.37
N LEU A 272 16.13 -9.24 3.04
CA LEU A 272 16.80 -8.34 2.10
C LEU A 272 16.32 -6.89 2.25
N ASN A 273 15.02 -6.69 2.49
CA ASN A 273 14.44 -5.38 2.76
C ASN A 273 14.90 -4.83 4.13
N TYR A 274 15.04 -5.70 5.14
CA TYR A 274 15.58 -5.31 6.45
C TYR A 274 17.04 -4.83 6.36
N LEU A 275 17.84 -5.43 5.48
CA LEU A 275 19.23 -5.05 5.25
C LEU A 275 19.40 -3.82 4.34
N ASP A 276 18.31 -3.25 3.81
CA ASP A 276 18.32 -2.14 2.85
C ASP A 276 19.30 -2.34 1.69
N LEU A 277 19.34 -3.57 1.15
CA LEU A 277 20.28 -3.92 0.10
C LEU A 277 19.94 -3.23 -1.23
N HIS A 278 21.00 -2.94 -1.99
CA HIS A 278 20.88 -2.33 -3.31
C HIS A 278 19.95 -3.14 -4.24
N GLN A 279 19.08 -2.46 -4.99
CA GLN A 279 18.02 -3.08 -5.80
C GLN A 279 18.52 -4.16 -6.77
N LEU A 280 19.76 -4.04 -7.27
CA LEU A 280 20.39 -5.04 -8.14
C LEU A 280 20.52 -6.41 -7.48
N VAL A 281 20.79 -6.47 -6.17
CA VAL A 281 20.90 -7.73 -5.42
C VAL A 281 19.52 -8.41 -5.35
N VAL A 282 18.48 -7.62 -5.07
CA VAL A 282 17.09 -8.09 -5.03
C VAL A 282 16.66 -8.65 -6.39
N VAL A 283 16.97 -7.94 -7.48
CA VAL A 283 16.67 -8.41 -8.85
C VAL A 283 17.45 -9.69 -9.17
N GLY A 284 18.74 -9.76 -8.82
CA GLY A 284 19.57 -10.95 -9.04
C GLY A 284 18.99 -12.21 -8.39
N TRP A 285 18.56 -12.10 -7.12
CA TRP A 285 17.87 -13.19 -6.42
C TRP A 285 16.56 -13.60 -7.13
N ARG A 286 15.72 -12.64 -7.52
CA ARG A 286 14.45 -12.92 -8.21
C ARG A 286 14.67 -13.63 -9.55
N VAL A 287 15.72 -13.28 -10.30
CA VAL A 287 16.13 -13.99 -11.53
C VAL A 287 16.51 -15.43 -11.24
N MET A 288 17.26 -15.70 -10.16
CA MET A 288 17.58 -17.07 -9.75
C MET A 288 16.33 -17.89 -9.43
N VAL A 289 15.36 -17.32 -8.73
CA VAL A 289 14.09 -18.01 -8.44
C VAL A 289 13.29 -18.25 -9.71
N ILE A 290 13.19 -17.28 -10.64
CA ILE A 290 12.57 -17.50 -11.96
C ILE A 290 13.23 -18.69 -12.66
N ALA A 291 14.57 -18.71 -12.73
CA ALA A 291 15.31 -19.79 -13.35
C ALA A 291 15.00 -21.15 -12.68
N ALA A 292 14.91 -21.20 -11.36
CA ALA A 292 14.51 -22.39 -10.63
C ALA A 292 13.08 -22.83 -10.94
N VAL A 293 12.11 -21.90 -11.02
CA VAL A 293 10.72 -22.20 -11.40
C VAL A 293 10.65 -22.77 -12.83
N LEU A 294 11.36 -22.15 -13.77
CA LEU A 294 11.43 -22.61 -15.15
C LEU A 294 12.08 -23.99 -15.27
N TRP A 295 13.17 -24.22 -14.54
CA TRP A 295 13.83 -25.53 -14.48
C TRP A 295 12.93 -26.61 -13.88
N ILE A 296 12.21 -26.30 -12.80
CA ILE A 296 11.21 -27.22 -12.21
C ILE A 296 10.09 -27.54 -13.21
N ALA A 297 9.61 -26.54 -13.96
CA ALA A 297 8.58 -26.74 -14.98
C ALA A 297 9.07 -27.65 -16.12
N ASP A 298 10.27 -27.39 -16.64
CA ASP A 298 10.90 -28.19 -17.70
C ASP A 298 11.15 -29.64 -17.26
N ALA A 299 11.71 -29.84 -16.06
CA ALA A 299 12.00 -31.16 -15.50
C ALA A 299 10.75 -32.07 -15.36
N GLN A 300 9.54 -31.50 -15.36
CA GLN A 300 8.30 -32.29 -15.32
C GLN A 300 7.87 -32.84 -16.69
N GLY A 301 8.59 -32.48 -17.76
CA GLY A 301 8.14 -32.71 -19.14
C GLY A 301 6.92 -31.87 -19.49
N ASN A 302 6.65 -30.83 -18.70
CA ASN A 302 5.53 -29.92 -18.91
C ASN A 302 6.02 -28.80 -19.83
N SER A 303 5.38 -28.67 -20.99
CA SER A 303 5.52 -27.48 -21.83
C SER A 303 5.20 -26.21 -21.00
N PHE A 304 5.59 -25.04 -21.52
CA PHE A 304 5.19 -23.70 -21.04
C PHE A 304 3.68 -23.55 -20.72
N ASP A 305 2.84 -24.49 -21.16
CA ASP A 305 1.45 -24.65 -20.78
C ASP A 305 1.21 -24.84 -19.28
N PHE A 306 2.13 -25.47 -18.52
CA PHE A 306 1.99 -25.59 -17.06
C PHE A 306 1.99 -24.24 -16.37
N LEU A 307 2.83 -23.33 -16.85
CA LEU A 307 2.88 -21.93 -16.40
C LEU A 307 1.72 -21.11 -16.97
N GLY A 308 0.91 -21.68 -17.87
CA GLY A 308 -0.17 -21.00 -18.58
C GLY A 308 0.31 -20.11 -19.73
N LEU A 309 1.55 -20.20 -20.20
CA LEU A 309 2.03 -19.35 -21.29
C LEU A 309 1.50 -19.84 -22.64
N ARG A 310 0.34 -19.31 -23.05
CA ARG A 310 -0.33 -19.67 -24.31
C ARG A 310 -0.26 -18.53 -25.33
N VAL A 311 0.69 -18.63 -26.26
CA VAL A 311 0.95 -17.60 -27.29
C VAL A 311 -0.30 -17.21 -28.08
N ARG A 312 -1.14 -18.18 -28.47
CA ARG A 312 -2.38 -17.95 -29.23
C ARG A 312 -3.39 -17.02 -28.54
N ARG A 313 -3.31 -16.88 -27.22
CA ARG A 313 -4.23 -16.06 -26.41
C ARG A 313 -3.53 -14.91 -25.71
N LEU A 314 -2.25 -14.68 -26.05
CA LEU A 314 -1.40 -13.73 -25.35
C LEU A 314 -2.00 -12.32 -25.38
N TRP A 315 -2.47 -11.87 -26.53
CA TRP A 315 -3.04 -10.53 -26.69
C TRP A 315 -4.31 -10.30 -25.87
N ASN A 316 -5.26 -11.24 -25.93
CA ASN A 316 -6.51 -11.13 -25.16
C ASN A 316 -6.25 -11.21 -23.66
N ALA A 317 -5.31 -12.06 -23.23
CA ALA A 317 -4.90 -12.15 -21.85
C ALA A 317 -4.23 -10.85 -21.37
N PHE A 318 -3.27 -10.35 -22.15
CA PHE A 318 -2.56 -9.11 -21.87
C PHE A 318 -3.53 -7.92 -21.75
N THR A 319 -4.41 -7.72 -22.74
CA THR A 319 -5.41 -6.64 -22.72
C THR A 319 -6.39 -6.77 -21.55
N THR A 320 -6.88 -7.97 -21.24
CA THR A 320 -7.69 -8.22 -20.04
C THR A 320 -6.93 -7.83 -18.78
N GLY A 321 -5.65 -8.19 -18.70
CA GLY A 321 -4.79 -7.86 -17.59
C GLY A 321 -4.55 -6.36 -17.42
N VAL A 322 -4.27 -5.64 -18.52
CA VAL A 322 -4.14 -4.18 -18.49
C VAL A 322 -5.42 -3.52 -17.98
N TRP A 323 -6.59 -3.90 -18.51
CA TRP A 323 -7.86 -3.34 -18.04
C TRP A 323 -8.15 -3.68 -16.57
N ALA A 324 -7.91 -4.93 -16.15
CA ALA A 324 -8.03 -5.31 -14.75
C ALA A 324 -7.08 -4.48 -13.86
N GLY A 325 -5.85 -4.24 -14.31
CA GLY A 325 -4.86 -3.44 -13.59
C GLY A 325 -5.26 -1.97 -13.47
N ILE A 326 -5.75 -1.35 -14.54
CA ILE A 326 -6.30 0.02 -14.52
C ILE A 326 -7.46 0.09 -13.52
N LEU A 327 -8.40 -0.86 -13.58
CA LEU A 327 -9.56 -0.87 -12.69
C LEU A 327 -9.14 -1.05 -11.23
N LEU A 328 -8.24 -1.99 -10.93
CA LEU A 328 -7.71 -2.18 -9.57
C LEU A 328 -6.97 -0.94 -9.06
N PHE A 329 -6.15 -0.32 -9.90
CA PHE A 329 -5.48 0.93 -9.55
C PHE A 329 -6.49 2.05 -9.24
N LEU A 330 -7.54 2.22 -10.04
CA LEU A 330 -8.60 3.20 -9.78
C LEU A 330 -9.41 2.87 -8.51
N CYS A 331 -9.64 1.58 -8.22
CA CYS A 331 -10.22 1.14 -6.96
C CYS A 331 -9.29 1.47 -5.78
N GLY A 332 -7.98 1.35 -5.99
CA GLY A 332 -6.96 1.71 -5.02
C GLY A 332 -6.92 3.20 -4.78
N SER A 333 -6.86 4.04 -5.83
CA SER A 333 -6.76 5.49 -5.67
C SER A 333 -8.00 6.12 -5.04
N ILE A 334 -9.21 5.65 -5.39
CA ILE A 334 -10.50 6.28 -5.04
C ILE A 334 -10.52 7.78 -5.44
N ALA A 335 -9.64 8.16 -6.36
CA ALA A 335 -9.48 9.50 -6.90
C ALA A 335 -9.12 9.37 -8.37
N LEU A 336 -9.57 10.32 -9.18
CA LEU A 336 -9.09 10.45 -10.54
C LEU A 336 -7.72 11.14 -10.52
N PRO A 337 -6.80 10.75 -11.40
CA PRO A 337 -5.52 11.44 -11.51
C PRO A 337 -5.74 12.84 -12.09
N ASP A 338 -5.04 13.84 -11.54
CA ASP A 338 -5.09 15.22 -12.02
C ASP A 338 -4.18 15.43 -13.24
N GLY A 339 -3.21 14.54 -13.44
CA GLY A 339 -2.39 14.54 -14.65
C GLY A 339 -1.32 13.47 -14.69
N ILE A 340 -0.40 13.66 -15.64
CA ILE A 340 0.74 12.77 -15.91
C ILE A 340 2.02 13.46 -15.43
N ARG A 341 2.82 12.75 -14.63
CA ARG A 341 4.13 13.21 -14.16
C ARG A 341 5.10 13.28 -15.34
N VAL A 342 5.86 14.37 -15.41
CA VAL A 342 6.97 14.47 -16.36
C VAL A 342 8.13 13.65 -15.79
N VAL A 343 8.32 12.45 -16.32
CA VAL A 343 9.41 11.53 -15.96
C VAL A 343 10.43 11.51 -17.10
N GLU A 344 11.71 11.55 -16.79
CA GLU A 344 12.77 11.39 -17.79
C GLU A 344 12.58 10.06 -18.55
N PRO A 345 12.64 10.05 -19.90
CA PRO A 345 12.36 8.85 -20.67
C PRO A 345 13.22 7.64 -20.29
N LEU A 346 14.51 7.87 -20.01
CA LEU A 346 15.44 6.81 -19.61
C LEU A 346 15.07 6.23 -18.24
N ALA A 347 14.69 7.09 -17.28
CA ALA A 347 14.22 6.66 -15.96
C ALA A 347 12.91 5.86 -16.07
N LEU A 348 11.99 6.28 -16.94
CA LEU A 348 10.75 5.56 -17.20
C LEU A 348 11.00 4.17 -17.79
N VAL A 349 11.92 4.04 -18.76
CA VAL A 349 12.32 2.75 -19.33
C VAL A 349 12.93 1.83 -18.26
N GLY A 350 13.81 2.38 -17.41
CA GLY A 350 14.39 1.65 -16.29
C GLY A 350 13.34 1.14 -15.31
N GLN A 351 12.38 1.99 -14.93
CA GLN A 351 11.26 1.63 -14.06
C GLN A 351 10.34 0.59 -14.71
N LEU A 352 10.05 0.72 -16.01
CA LEU A 352 9.22 -0.24 -16.74
C LEU A 352 9.87 -1.62 -16.76
N LEU A 353 11.18 -1.69 -17.02
CA LEU A 353 11.93 -2.93 -17.00
C LEU A 353 11.98 -3.54 -15.59
N TYR A 354 12.24 -2.72 -14.57
CA TYR A 354 12.24 -3.16 -13.18
C TYR A 354 10.88 -3.71 -12.75
N VAL A 355 9.79 -2.98 -12.99
CA VAL A 355 8.44 -3.40 -12.59
C VAL A 355 7.99 -4.63 -13.38
N THR A 356 8.22 -4.66 -14.70
CA THR A 356 7.74 -5.77 -15.52
C THR A 356 8.55 -7.03 -15.26
N VAL A 357 9.88 -6.97 -15.38
CA VAL A 357 10.76 -8.15 -15.28
C VAL A 357 11.11 -8.43 -13.82
N GLY A 358 11.53 -7.39 -13.10
CA GLY A 358 12.02 -7.51 -11.73
C GLY A 358 10.92 -7.75 -10.70
N VAL A 359 9.67 -7.35 -10.95
CA VAL A 359 8.56 -7.55 -10.00
C VAL A 359 7.49 -8.48 -10.58
N ALA A 360 6.81 -8.07 -11.66
CA ALA A 360 5.60 -8.74 -12.13
C ALA A 360 5.85 -10.16 -12.66
N VAL A 361 6.82 -10.36 -13.56
CA VAL A 361 7.18 -11.69 -14.09
C VAL A 361 7.50 -12.64 -12.94
N PHE A 362 8.37 -12.20 -12.03
CA PHE A 362 8.80 -12.98 -10.88
C PHE A 362 7.62 -13.37 -9.97
N GLN A 363 6.87 -12.39 -9.50
CA GLN A 363 5.77 -12.59 -8.55
C GLN A 363 4.68 -13.48 -9.14
N GLU A 364 4.30 -13.25 -10.40
CA GLU A 364 3.25 -14.02 -11.04
C GLU A 364 3.69 -15.44 -11.41
N LEU A 365 4.94 -15.65 -11.84
CA LEU A 365 5.46 -17.00 -12.07
C LEU A 365 5.49 -17.82 -10.79
N LEU A 366 5.89 -17.22 -9.67
CA LEU A 366 5.91 -17.91 -8.38
C LEU A 366 4.49 -18.23 -7.90
N TRP A 367 3.62 -17.22 -7.80
CA TRP A 367 2.32 -17.38 -7.16
C TRP A 367 1.28 -18.05 -8.07
N ARG A 368 1.19 -17.64 -9.35
CA ARG A 368 0.13 -18.11 -10.27
C ARG A 368 0.63 -19.27 -11.11
N GLY A 369 1.87 -19.19 -11.59
CA GLY A 369 2.52 -20.27 -12.32
C GLY A 369 2.76 -21.51 -11.45
N LEU A 370 3.57 -21.37 -10.39
CA LEU A 370 4.02 -22.50 -9.58
C LEU A 370 3.03 -22.89 -8.48
N VAL A 371 2.70 -21.99 -7.55
CA VAL A 371 1.90 -22.31 -6.35
C VAL A 371 0.45 -22.62 -6.72
N GLN A 372 -0.24 -21.71 -7.40
CA GLN A 372 -1.62 -21.92 -7.81
C GLN A 372 -1.74 -23.06 -8.83
N GLY A 373 -0.80 -23.17 -9.78
CA GLY A 373 -0.74 -24.30 -10.71
C GLY A 373 -0.66 -25.66 -10.01
N ALA A 374 0.17 -25.78 -8.98
CA ALA A 374 0.29 -27.01 -8.19
C ALA A 374 -0.98 -27.34 -7.40
N PHE A 375 -1.60 -26.36 -6.72
CA PHE A 375 -2.88 -26.59 -6.04
C PHE A 375 -4.00 -26.95 -7.03
N ARG A 376 -4.03 -26.30 -8.18
CA ARG A 376 -5.03 -26.51 -9.22
C ARG A 376 -5.03 -27.94 -9.72
N GLN A 377 -3.85 -28.52 -9.99
CA GLN A 377 -3.71 -29.89 -10.44
C GLN A 377 -4.26 -30.92 -9.45
N ARG A 378 -4.26 -30.59 -8.14
CA ARG A 378 -4.67 -31.52 -7.08
C ARG A 378 -6.10 -31.31 -6.58
N TYR A 379 -6.55 -30.05 -6.51
CA TYR A 379 -7.79 -29.67 -5.84
C TYR A 379 -8.78 -28.92 -6.74
N GLY A 380 -8.43 -28.65 -8.00
CA GLY A 380 -9.25 -27.88 -8.93
C GLY A 380 -9.09 -26.36 -8.80
N ALA A 381 -9.71 -25.62 -9.71
CA ALA A 381 -9.50 -24.18 -9.90
C ALA A 381 -10.02 -23.29 -8.75
N LEU A 382 -11.21 -23.57 -8.21
CA LEU A 382 -11.76 -22.75 -7.12
C LEU A 382 -10.94 -22.92 -5.83
N THR A 383 -10.62 -24.16 -5.50
CA THR A 383 -9.81 -24.48 -4.32
C THR A 383 -8.40 -23.93 -4.45
N SER A 384 -7.81 -23.93 -5.65
CA SER A 384 -6.47 -23.36 -5.86
C SER A 384 -6.43 -21.86 -5.65
N ILE A 385 -7.43 -21.10 -6.13
CA ILE A 385 -7.52 -19.66 -5.85
C ILE A 385 -7.58 -19.42 -4.34
N GLY A 386 -8.45 -20.15 -3.63
CA GLY A 386 -8.61 -20.00 -2.19
C GLY A 386 -7.34 -20.31 -1.40
N LEU A 387 -6.68 -21.43 -1.69
CA LEU A 387 -5.45 -21.85 -1.01
C LEU A 387 -4.27 -20.92 -1.30
N THR A 388 -4.08 -20.50 -2.56
CA THR A 388 -3.04 -19.52 -2.91
C THR A 388 -3.28 -18.18 -2.22
N THR A 389 -4.53 -17.74 -2.16
CA THR A 389 -4.94 -16.50 -1.48
C THR A 389 -4.61 -16.56 0.02
N ALA A 390 -4.96 -17.66 0.68
CA ALA A 390 -4.66 -17.87 2.09
C ALA A 390 -3.14 -17.91 2.37
N LEU A 391 -2.36 -18.59 1.51
CA LEU A 391 -0.91 -18.60 1.65
C LEU A 391 -0.28 -17.21 1.44
N ALA A 392 -0.73 -16.46 0.44
CA ALA A 392 -0.26 -15.09 0.22
C ALA A 392 -0.55 -14.20 1.45
N ALA A 393 -1.72 -14.37 2.07
CA ALA A 393 -2.08 -13.69 3.32
C ALA A 393 -1.04 -13.97 4.43
N VAL A 394 -0.82 -15.25 4.72
CA VAL A 394 0.06 -15.69 5.81
C VAL A 394 1.52 -15.28 5.54
N PHE A 395 2.00 -15.47 4.30
CA PHE A 395 3.40 -15.20 3.97
C PHE A 395 3.71 -13.70 3.93
N SER A 396 2.72 -12.86 3.62
CA SER A 396 2.89 -11.41 3.69
C SER A 396 3.14 -10.87 5.11
N LEU A 397 2.88 -11.67 6.17
CA LEU A 397 3.22 -11.30 7.55
C LEU A 397 4.70 -11.50 7.87
N ALA A 398 5.45 -12.27 7.07
CA ALA A 398 6.83 -12.61 7.36
C ALA A 398 7.73 -11.37 7.61
N PRO A 399 7.66 -10.29 6.80
CA PRO A 399 8.42 -9.06 7.07
C PRO A 399 8.15 -8.47 8.45
N ALA A 400 6.88 -8.34 8.84
CA ALA A 400 6.50 -7.73 10.10
C ALA A 400 6.83 -8.60 11.32
N LEU A 401 6.78 -9.93 11.17
CA LEU A 401 7.19 -10.86 12.21
C LEU A 401 8.71 -10.80 12.44
N LEU A 402 9.50 -10.64 11.37
CA LEU A 402 10.95 -10.56 11.45
C LEU A 402 11.44 -9.21 11.99
N SER A 403 10.77 -8.11 11.64
CA SER A 403 11.09 -6.77 12.15
C SER A 403 10.51 -6.49 13.55
N GLY A 404 9.60 -7.32 14.05
CA GLY A 404 8.86 -7.09 15.29
C GLY A 404 7.85 -5.94 15.22
N THR A 405 7.53 -5.44 14.02
CA THR A 405 6.65 -4.28 13.81
C THR A 405 5.25 -4.69 13.36
N ILE A 406 4.50 -5.38 14.22
CA ILE A 406 3.10 -5.73 13.94
C ILE A 406 2.20 -4.52 14.24
N THR A 407 1.87 -3.75 13.22
CA THR A 407 0.93 -2.62 13.30
C THR A 407 -0.45 -3.01 12.76
N THR A 408 -1.48 -2.23 13.08
CA THR A 408 -2.82 -2.43 12.50
C THR A 408 -2.81 -2.33 10.98
N ALA A 409 -2.01 -1.43 10.41
CA ALA A 409 -1.86 -1.27 8.96
C ALA A 409 -1.28 -2.54 8.32
N VAL A 410 -0.25 -3.15 8.93
CA VAL A 410 0.32 -4.43 8.49
C VAL A 410 -0.74 -5.54 8.51
N LEU A 411 -1.50 -5.66 9.61
CA LEU A 411 -2.54 -6.68 9.71
C LEU A 411 -3.62 -6.50 8.63
N ILE A 412 -4.02 -5.25 8.36
CA ILE A 412 -4.97 -4.95 7.28
C ILE A 412 -4.39 -5.34 5.92
N GLN A 413 -3.14 -4.95 5.66
CA GLN A 413 -2.45 -5.27 4.42
C GLN A 413 -2.41 -6.79 4.20
N SER A 414 -2.01 -7.55 5.22
CA SER A 414 -1.80 -8.99 5.12
C SER A 414 -3.09 -9.81 5.10
N PHE A 415 -4.11 -9.43 5.85
CA PHE A 415 -5.34 -10.23 5.95
C PHE A 415 -6.45 -9.79 5.00
N PHE A 416 -6.36 -8.60 4.41
CA PHE A 416 -7.39 -8.10 3.50
C PHE A 416 -6.85 -7.67 2.14
N ILE A 417 -5.89 -6.75 2.08
CA ILE A 417 -5.46 -6.16 0.80
C ILE A 417 -4.70 -7.19 -0.07
N VAL A 418 -3.71 -7.86 0.51
CA VAL A 418 -2.93 -8.90 -0.19
C VAL A 418 -3.83 -10.06 -0.61
N PRO A 419 -4.71 -10.61 0.24
CA PRO A 419 -5.63 -11.68 -0.14
C PRO A 419 -6.60 -11.26 -1.24
N LEU A 420 -7.16 -10.05 -1.15
CA LEU A 420 -8.08 -9.54 -2.17
C LEU A 420 -7.37 -9.40 -3.53
N SER A 421 -6.15 -8.88 -3.54
CA SER A 421 -5.29 -8.82 -4.73
C SER A 421 -4.97 -10.22 -5.27
N ALA A 422 -4.61 -11.15 -4.38
CA ALA A 422 -4.28 -12.52 -4.72
C ALA A 422 -5.47 -13.26 -5.34
N PHE A 423 -6.66 -13.07 -4.77
CA PHE A 423 -7.92 -13.61 -5.26
C PHE A 423 -8.23 -13.12 -6.67
N VAL A 424 -8.15 -11.80 -6.92
CA VAL A 424 -8.43 -11.23 -8.26
C VAL A 424 -7.45 -11.74 -9.29
N LEU A 425 -6.14 -11.70 -9.00
CA LEU A 425 -5.12 -12.16 -9.92
C LEU A 425 -5.24 -13.67 -10.19
N GLY A 426 -5.54 -14.46 -9.16
CA GLY A 426 -5.81 -15.89 -9.30
C GLY A 426 -7.07 -16.16 -10.14
N PHE A 427 -8.11 -15.35 -9.97
CA PHE A 427 -9.33 -15.40 -10.77
C PHE A 427 -9.08 -15.02 -12.24
N VAL A 428 -8.35 -13.93 -12.49
CA VAL A 428 -7.93 -13.48 -13.83
C VAL A 428 -7.11 -14.58 -14.53
N TYR A 429 -6.18 -15.19 -13.80
CA TYR A 429 -5.38 -16.32 -14.30
C TYR A 429 -6.25 -17.51 -14.66
N GLU A 430 -7.16 -17.94 -13.77
CA GLU A 430 -8.09 -19.04 -14.05
C GLU A 430 -9.06 -18.70 -15.17
N ARG A 431 -9.36 -17.43 -15.41
CA ARG A 431 -10.32 -17.04 -16.42
C ARG A 431 -9.72 -16.94 -17.82
N THR A 432 -8.53 -16.37 -17.90
CA THR A 432 -7.80 -16.18 -19.16
C THR A 432 -6.98 -17.41 -19.55
N HIS A 433 -6.66 -18.25 -18.57
CA HIS A 433 -5.72 -19.37 -18.69
C HIS A 433 -4.38 -18.94 -19.27
N ASN A 434 -3.96 -17.74 -18.89
CA ASN A 434 -2.70 -17.19 -19.34
C ASN A 434 -2.07 -16.28 -18.30
N ILE A 435 -0.83 -16.57 -17.93
CA ILE A 435 -0.06 -15.80 -16.95
C ILE A 435 0.24 -14.38 -17.40
N ALA A 436 0.16 -14.09 -18.70
CA ALA A 436 0.30 -12.74 -19.21
C ALA A 436 -0.78 -11.79 -18.66
N ALA A 437 -1.97 -12.29 -18.33
CA ALA A 437 -3.03 -11.47 -17.77
C ALA A 437 -2.72 -10.98 -16.33
N PRO A 438 -2.42 -11.84 -15.34
CA PRO A 438 -2.01 -11.35 -14.03
C PRO A 438 -0.69 -10.57 -14.10
N LEU A 439 0.25 -10.93 -14.97
CA LEU A 439 1.50 -10.16 -15.16
C LEU A 439 1.20 -8.73 -15.61
N ALA A 440 0.39 -8.56 -16.65
CA ALA A 440 -0.02 -7.25 -17.13
C ALA A 440 -0.83 -6.47 -16.07
N THR A 441 -1.67 -7.16 -15.30
CA THR A 441 -2.41 -6.57 -14.18
C THR A 441 -1.44 -6.00 -13.14
N THR A 442 -0.52 -6.82 -12.64
CA THR A 442 0.48 -6.44 -11.65
C THR A 442 1.38 -5.33 -12.16
N ALA A 443 1.91 -5.44 -13.39
CA ALA A 443 2.74 -4.40 -13.99
C ALA A 443 2.00 -3.06 -14.11
N THR A 444 0.75 -3.09 -14.56
CA THR A 444 -0.09 -1.88 -14.68
C THR A 444 -0.33 -1.23 -13.32
N VAL A 445 -0.69 -2.04 -12.31
CA VAL A 445 -0.92 -1.59 -10.92
C VAL A 445 0.30 -0.89 -10.33
N TYR A 446 1.51 -1.39 -10.61
CA TYR A 446 2.75 -0.77 -10.12
C TYR A 446 3.26 0.40 -10.98
N LEU A 447 2.95 0.43 -12.28
CA LEU A 447 3.41 1.50 -13.18
C LEU A 447 2.54 2.75 -13.11
N LEU A 448 1.21 2.61 -13.01
CA LEU A 448 0.30 3.76 -13.00
C LEU A 448 0.61 4.79 -11.89
N PRO A 449 0.91 4.41 -10.63
CA PRO A 449 1.30 5.36 -9.59
C PRO A 449 2.59 6.15 -9.90
N LEU A 450 3.48 5.61 -10.74
CA LEU A 450 4.73 6.28 -11.12
C LEU A 450 4.52 7.32 -12.23
N VAL A 451 3.49 7.11 -13.06
CA VAL A 451 3.18 7.95 -14.22
C VAL A 451 2.12 9.00 -13.88
N LEU A 452 1.21 8.71 -12.95
CA LEU A 452 0.08 9.58 -12.61
C LEU A 452 0.34 10.36 -11.30
N TYR A 453 -0.22 11.56 -11.19
CA TYR A 453 -0.26 12.31 -9.92
C TYR A 453 -1.69 12.68 -9.53
N PHE A 454 -1.89 12.93 -8.23
CA PHE A 454 -3.18 13.15 -7.58
C PHE A 454 -3.03 14.32 -6.60
N TYR A 455 -3.28 15.55 -7.06
CA TYR A 455 -3.30 16.76 -6.25
C TYR A 455 -4.47 16.79 -5.25
#